data_AF-X1EGU3-F1
#
_entry.id   AF-X1EGU3-F1
#
_cell.length_a   1.000
_cell.length_b   1.000
_cell.length_c   1.000
_cell.angle_alpha   90.00
_cell.angle_beta   90.00
_cell.angle_gamma   90.00
#
_symmetry.space_group_name_H-M   'P 1'
#
loop_
_entity.id
_entity.type
_entity.pdbx_description
1 polymer ?
#
loop_
_entity_poly.entity_id
_entity_poly.type
_entity_poly.pdbx_seq_one_letter_code
_entity_poly.pdbx_strand_id
1 'polypeptide(L)'
;MEPINGRTIVGGAYPADIWREFMSSALEDLPISDFDKPDKKLIDIEVCSESNLLTTFWCPEETKQWHIFIEGEKPEDICNIHNKVEVPEVVGLNFEETKKMFEDLYFVVEEIYDFDETYNQDIIFKQNPEAGTVLESLSGEKLSITLYISKGKKTFSMPGLTGLDLDGAKQIIESFGLILDNIIYEFSNEQPADKIFDQEPVPYSKVSKSTSVILYVSKG
;
A
#
# COMPACT_ATOMS: atom_id res chain seq x y z
N MET A 1 51.29 -27.13 -3.70
CA MET A 1 52.14 -26.86 -4.87
C MET A 1 53.54 -26.62 -4.36
N GLU A 2 54.52 -27.36 -4.88
CA GLU A 2 55.93 -27.08 -4.55
C GLU A 2 56.36 -25.75 -5.20
N PRO A 3 57.13 -24.91 -4.48
CA PRO A 3 57.60 -23.65 -5.03
C PRO A 3 58.57 -23.90 -6.19
N ILE A 4 58.29 -23.30 -7.35
CA ILE A 4 59.22 -23.30 -8.48
C ILE A 4 60.20 -22.13 -8.25
N ASN A 5 61.51 -22.40 -8.32
CA ASN A 5 62.58 -21.41 -8.07
C ASN A 5 62.44 -20.66 -6.72
N GLY A 6 62.00 -21.35 -5.67
CA GLY A 6 61.88 -20.77 -4.33
C GLY A 6 60.74 -19.77 -4.15
N ARG A 7 59.80 -19.67 -5.10
CA ARG A 7 58.62 -18.80 -5.01
C ARG A 7 57.33 -19.61 -4.97
N THR A 8 56.41 -19.22 -4.09
CA THR A 8 55.04 -19.74 -4.06
C THR A 8 54.29 -19.19 -5.27
N ILE A 9 53.97 -20.06 -6.24
CA ILE A 9 53.24 -19.65 -7.45
C ILE A 9 51.73 -19.75 -7.18
N VAL A 10 51.10 -18.58 -7.04
CA VAL A 10 49.65 -18.42 -7.27
C VAL A 10 49.46 -17.99 -8.72
N GLY A 11 48.36 -18.41 -9.37
CA GLY A 11 48.22 -18.44 -10.83
C GLY A 11 48.57 -17.16 -11.61
N GLY A 12 48.55 -15.98 -10.98
CA GLY A 12 48.91 -14.71 -11.63
C GLY A 12 50.38 -14.28 -11.53
N ALA A 13 51.19 -14.84 -10.61
CA ALA A 13 52.52 -14.30 -10.34
C ALA A 13 53.51 -14.49 -11.51
N TYR A 14 53.51 -15.67 -12.13
CA TYR A 14 54.41 -15.98 -13.24
C TYR A 14 54.02 -15.29 -14.56
N PRO A 15 52.72 -15.29 -14.97
CA PRO A 15 52.27 -14.47 -16.10
C PRO A 15 52.57 -12.98 -15.92
N ALA A 16 52.45 -12.43 -14.71
CA ALA A 16 52.78 -11.03 -14.44
C ALA A 16 54.28 -10.72 -14.64
N ASP A 17 55.18 -11.64 -14.27
CA ASP A 17 56.62 -11.49 -14.51
C ASP A 17 56.94 -11.48 -16.02
N ILE A 18 56.33 -12.39 -16.80
CA ILE A 18 56.47 -12.44 -18.26
C ILE A 18 55.92 -11.14 -18.89
N TRP A 19 54.73 -10.71 -18.44
CA TRP A 19 54.09 -9.50 -18.97
C TRP A 19 54.91 -8.25 -18.64
N ARG A 20 55.47 -8.15 -17.43
CA ARG A 20 56.40 -7.09 -17.07
C ARG A 20 57.62 -7.08 -17.98
N GLU A 21 58.28 -8.22 -18.18
CA GLU A 21 59.47 -8.31 -19.04
C GLU A 21 59.16 -7.89 -20.48
N PHE A 22 58.07 -8.41 -21.04
CA PHE A 22 57.62 -8.05 -22.39
C PHE A 22 57.31 -6.55 -22.50
N MET A 23 56.49 -6.00 -21.60
CA MET A 23 56.08 -4.60 -21.66
C MET A 23 57.24 -3.64 -21.37
N SER A 24 58.16 -3.99 -20.47
CA SER A 24 59.38 -3.21 -20.24
C SER A 24 60.26 -3.14 -21.49
N SER A 25 60.41 -4.25 -22.22
CA SER A 25 61.15 -4.26 -23.48
C SER A 25 60.39 -3.52 -24.60
N ALA A 26 59.08 -3.71 -24.70
CA ALA A 26 58.26 -3.09 -25.74
C ALA A 26 58.17 -1.55 -25.61
N LEU A 27 58.32 -1.02 -24.40
CA LEU A 27 58.23 0.40 -24.09
C LEU A 27 59.61 1.06 -23.84
N GLU A 28 60.73 0.35 -24.01
CA GLU A 28 62.08 0.82 -23.61
C GLU A 28 62.49 2.14 -24.29
N ASP A 29 62.13 2.30 -25.56
CA ASP A 29 62.47 3.50 -26.36
C ASP A 29 61.37 4.58 -26.35
N LEU A 30 60.25 4.34 -25.66
CA LEU A 30 59.16 5.31 -25.57
C LEU A 30 59.40 6.27 -24.40
N PRO A 31 59.17 7.58 -24.59
CA PRO A 31 59.28 8.52 -23.48
C PRO A 31 58.27 8.16 -22.39
N ILE A 32 58.71 8.23 -21.13
CA ILE A 32 57.82 8.10 -19.99
C ILE A 32 56.82 9.26 -20.06
N SER A 33 55.54 8.91 -20.18
CA SER A 33 54.42 9.83 -20.04
C SER A 33 53.70 9.52 -18.73
N ASP A 34 53.36 10.57 -17.99
CA ASP A 34 52.40 10.42 -16.90
C ASP A 34 51.00 10.13 -17.47
N PHE A 35 50.16 9.47 -16.69
CA PHE A 35 48.75 9.36 -17.04
C PHE A 35 48.13 10.76 -17.00
N ASP A 36 47.55 11.18 -18.13
CA ASP A 36 46.74 12.39 -18.20
C ASP A 36 45.53 12.22 -17.28
N LYS A 37 45.60 12.82 -16.09
CA LYS A 37 44.45 12.89 -15.21
C LYS A 37 43.42 13.78 -15.88
N PRO A 38 42.13 13.42 -15.83
CA PRO A 38 41.09 14.31 -16.32
C PRO A 38 41.22 15.70 -15.68
N ASP A 39 41.13 16.75 -16.49
CA ASP A 39 41.13 18.14 -16.00
C ASP A 39 39.92 18.43 -15.09
N LYS A 40 38.84 17.69 -15.33
CA LYS A 40 37.59 17.78 -14.60
C LYS A 40 37.60 16.89 -13.36
N LYS A 41 36.83 17.30 -12.37
CA LYS A 41 36.71 16.60 -11.09
C LYS A 41 36.14 15.19 -11.29
N LEU A 42 36.67 14.22 -10.55
CA LEU A 42 36.07 12.89 -10.42
C LEU A 42 34.97 12.93 -9.34
N ILE A 43 33.82 12.35 -9.64
CA ILE A 43 32.66 12.26 -8.76
C ILE A 43 32.23 10.80 -8.63
N ASP A 44 31.91 10.40 -7.41
CA ASP A 44 31.34 9.07 -7.12
C ASP A 44 29.83 9.18 -7.19
N ILE A 45 29.22 8.36 -8.05
CA ILE A 45 27.77 8.34 -8.26
C ILE A 45 27.28 6.90 -8.08
N GLU A 46 26.19 6.76 -7.32
CA GLU A 46 25.50 5.48 -7.19
C GLU A 46 24.66 5.23 -8.44
N VAL A 47 24.89 4.09 -9.09
CA VAL A 47 24.18 3.63 -10.28
C VAL A 47 23.65 2.22 -10.07
N CYS A 48 22.62 1.86 -10.81
CA CYS A 48 22.11 0.50 -10.87
C CYS A 48 23.06 -0.35 -11.74
N SER A 49 23.48 -1.51 -11.24
CA SER A 49 24.38 -2.43 -11.95
C SER A 49 23.79 -3.10 -13.17
N GLU A 50 22.47 -3.14 -13.27
CA GLU A 50 21.78 -3.74 -14.40
C GLU A 50 21.52 -2.73 -15.53
N SER A 51 21.14 -1.49 -15.19
CA SER A 51 20.84 -0.44 -16.19
C SER A 51 22.01 0.50 -16.48
N ASN A 52 22.99 0.59 -15.57
CA ASN A 52 24.03 1.64 -15.54
C ASN A 52 23.49 3.08 -15.47
N LEU A 53 22.23 3.25 -15.07
CA LEU A 53 21.57 4.54 -14.87
C LEU A 53 21.48 4.87 -13.37
N LEU A 54 21.05 6.10 -13.04
CA LEU A 54 20.90 6.54 -11.65
C LEU A 54 19.92 5.64 -10.88
N THR A 55 20.20 5.35 -9.62
CA THR A 55 19.35 4.48 -8.80
C THR A 55 17.99 5.11 -8.50
N THR A 56 16.99 4.26 -8.32
CA THR A 56 15.65 4.61 -7.84
C THR A 56 15.39 3.96 -6.48
N PHE A 57 14.34 4.38 -5.79
CA PHE A 57 13.94 3.81 -4.50
C PHE A 57 13.54 2.32 -4.57
N TRP A 58 13.19 1.80 -5.74
CA TRP A 58 12.93 0.37 -5.94
C TRP A 58 14.12 -0.43 -6.47
N CYS A 59 15.28 0.21 -6.74
CA CYS A 59 16.48 -0.57 -7.06
C CYS A 59 16.86 -1.43 -5.84
N PRO A 60 16.95 -2.77 -5.98
CA PRO A 60 17.38 -3.65 -4.91
C PRO A 60 18.78 -3.26 -4.43
N GLU A 61 19.05 -3.36 -3.12
CA GLU A 61 20.34 -2.95 -2.52
C GLU A 61 21.53 -3.65 -3.18
N GLU A 62 21.39 -4.92 -3.53
CA GLU A 62 22.40 -5.71 -4.23
C GLU A 62 22.72 -5.21 -5.63
N THR A 63 21.82 -4.45 -6.25
CA THR A 63 22.04 -3.87 -7.58
C THR A 63 22.67 -2.49 -7.51
N LYS A 64 22.74 -1.85 -6.35
CA LYS A 64 23.32 -0.51 -6.18
C LYS A 64 24.85 -0.58 -6.13
N GLN A 65 25.51 0.20 -6.98
CA GLN A 65 26.97 0.23 -7.06
C GLN A 65 27.48 1.66 -7.23
N TRP A 66 28.63 1.94 -6.61
CA TRP A 66 29.31 3.23 -6.76
C TRP A 66 30.28 3.18 -7.93
N HIS A 67 30.11 4.08 -8.89
CA HIS A 67 30.99 4.27 -10.04
C HIS A 67 31.61 5.66 -10.03
N ILE A 68 32.86 5.73 -10.48
CA ILE A 68 33.60 6.98 -10.61
C ILE A 68 33.34 7.54 -12.00
N PHE A 69 32.84 8.78 -12.06
CA PHE A 69 32.62 9.50 -13.30
C PHE A 69 33.45 10.78 -13.35
N ILE A 70 33.78 11.23 -14.56
CA ILE A 70 34.23 12.60 -14.78
C ILE A 70 33.03 13.54 -14.66
N GLU A 71 33.20 14.69 -14.02
CA GLU A 71 32.15 15.70 -13.87
C GLU A 71 31.53 16.06 -15.24
N GLY A 72 30.21 15.87 -15.35
CA GLY A 72 29.44 16.06 -16.58
C GLY A 72 29.32 14.83 -17.48
N GLU A 73 29.95 13.70 -17.15
CA GLU A 73 29.85 12.44 -17.90
C GLU A 73 29.03 11.37 -17.17
N LYS A 74 28.47 11.71 -16.01
CA LYS A 74 27.54 10.83 -15.28
C LYS A 74 26.23 10.64 -16.06
N PRO A 75 25.51 9.53 -15.89
CA PRO A 75 24.17 9.39 -16.44
C PRO A 75 23.23 10.49 -15.90
N GLU A 76 22.31 10.92 -16.76
CA GLU A 76 21.23 11.87 -16.43
C GLU A 76 19.90 11.15 -16.21
N ASP A 77 19.69 10.02 -16.91
CA ASP A 77 18.50 9.20 -16.77
C ASP A 77 18.56 8.30 -15.52
N ILE A 78 17.36 7.89 -15.06
CA ILE A 78 17.16 6.97 -13.95
C ILE A 78 16.97 5.54 -14.44
N CYS A 79 17.17 4.58 -13.53
CA CYS A 79 16.96 3.17 -13.78
C CYS A 79 15.56 2.88 -14.35
N ASN A 80 15.54 2.26 -15.53
CA ASN A 80 14.35 1.87 -16.27
C ASN A 80 14.01 0.37 -16.14
N ILE A 81 14.72 -0.35 -15.27
CA ILE A 81 14.49 -1.77 -14.97
C ILE A 81 13.67 -1.91 -13.68
N HIS A 82 14.08 -1.20 -12.62
CA HIS A 82 13.45 -1.19 -11.31
C HIS A 82 12.51 0.01 -11.16
N ASN A 83 11.58 0.13 -12.10
CA ASN A 83 10.64 1.25 -12.17
C ASN A 83 9.18 0.81 -12.25
N LYS A 84 8.90 -0.50 -12.21
CA LYS A 84 7.56 -1.06 -12.30
C LYS A 84 7.19 -1.79 -11.02
N VAL A 85 5.96 -1.59 -10.56
CA VAL A 85 5.39 -2.28 -9.40
C VAL A 85 3.97 -2.74 -9.73
N GLU A 86 3.69 -4.00 -9.44
CA GLU A 86 2.32 -4.54 -9.50
C GLU A 86 1.57 -4.19 -8.21
N VAL A 87 0.37 -3.63 -8.36
CA VAL A 87 -0.45 -3.21 -7.22
C VAL A 87 -1.01 -4.46 -6.51
N PRO A 88 -0.76 -4.64 -5.20
CA PRO A 88 -1.29 -5.77 -4.45
C PRO A 88 -2.82 -5.68 -4.25
N GLU A 89 -3.46 -6.83 -4.06
CA GLU A 89 -4.86 -6.94 -3.62
C GLU A 89 -4.98 -6.68 -2.12
N VAL A 90 -5.76 -5.67 -1.76
CA VAL A 90 -5.94 -5.25 -0.36
C VAL A 90 -7.40 -5.07 0.05
N VAL A 91 -8.36 -5.33 -0.84
CA VAL A 91 -9.78 -5.32 -0.49
C VAL A 91 -10.05 -6.41 0.55
N GLY A 92 -10.76 -6.06 1.61
CA GLY A 92 -11.06 -6.91 2.75
C GLY A 92 -9.99 -6.93 3.84
N LEU A 93 -8.85 -6.25 3.64
CA LEU A 93 -7.81 -6.13 4.66
C LEU A 93 -8.04 -4.94 5.59
N ASN A 94 -7.39 -4.99 6.76
CA ASN A 94 -7.37 -3.87 7.70
C ASN A 94 -6.55 -2.71 7.14
N PHE A 95 -7.07 -1.49 7.30
CA PHE A 95 -6.47 -0.27 6.77
C PHE A 95 -5.06 0.00 7.33
N GLU A 96 -4.84 -0.12 8.64
CA GLU A 96 -3.55 0.25 9.27
C GLU A 96 -2.41 -0.64 8.80
N GLU A 97 -2.65 -1.95 8.73
CA GLU A 97 -1.67 -2.92 8.24
C GLU A 97 -1.36 -2.69 6.75
N THR A 98 -2.40 -2.38 5.97
CA THR A 98 -2.27 -2.11 4.53
C THR A 98 -1.52 -0.82 4.25
N LYS A 99 -1.81 0.25 5.00
CA LYS A 99 -1.13 1.54 4.84
C LYS A 99 0.37 1.38 5.02
N LYS A 100 0.79 0.69 6.08
CA LYS A 100 2.20 0.43 6.35
C LYS A 100 2.86 -0.34 5.19
N MET A 101 2.19 -1.37 4.67
CA MET A 101 2.69 -2.13 3.52
C MET A 101 2.94 -1.24 2.29
N PHE A 102 2.02 -0.34 1.97
CA PHE A 102 2.19 0.58 0.84
C PHE A 102 3.25 1.65 1.09
N GLU A 103 3.36 2.16 2.33
CA GLU A 103 4.43 3.09 2.72
C GLU A 103 5.81 2.45 2.59
N ASP A 104 5.96 1.18 2.99
CA ASP A 104 7.18 0.38 2.83
C ASP A 104 7.51 0.13 1.34
N LEU A 105 6.50 0.12 0.47
CA LEU A 105 6.65 0.08 -1.00
C LEU A 105 6.86 1.46 -1.64
N TYR A 106 7.02 2.51 -0.83
CA TYR A 106 7.20 3.91 -1.24
C TYR A 106 6.00 4.53 -1.98
N PHE A 107 4.79 3.99 -1.81
CA PHE A 107 3.57 4.58 -2.33
C PHE A 107 3.09 5.76 -1.47
N VAL A 108 2.41 6.71 -2.11
CA VAL A 108 1.60 7.74 -1.47
C VAL A 108 0.19 7.19 -1.28
N VAL A 109 -0.27 7.06 -0.04
CA VAL A 109 -1.60 6.55 0.27
C VAL A 109 -2.58 7.71 0.43
N GLU A 110 -3.63 7.70 -0.38
CA GLU A 110 -4.78 8.59 -0.25
C GLU A 110 -5.95 7.84 0.39
N GLU A 111 -6.60 8.46 1.37
CA GLU A 111 -7.62 7.82 2.19
C GLU A 111 -9.01 8.41 1.91
N ILE A 112 -10.00 7.56 1.63
CA ILE A 112 -11.39 7.97 1.46
C ILE A 112 -12.28 7.13 2.37
N TYR A 113 -12.93 7.75 3.35
CA TYR A 113 -13.82 7.04 4.27
C TYR A 113 -15.29 7.17 3.88
N ASP A 114 -15.97 6.05 3.65
CA ASP A 114 -17.41 5.99 3.31
C ASP A 114 -18.12 4.83 4.01
N PHE A 115 -19.45 4.86 4.06
CA PHE A 115 -20.25 3.75 4.60
C PHE A 115 -20.29 2.59 3.60
N ASP A 116 -20.16 1.37 4.12
CA ASP A 116 -20.26 0.15 3.33
C ASP A 116 -21.14 -0.88 4.05
N GLU A 117 -21.99 -1.57 3.30
CA GLU A 117 -22.95 -2.54 3.85
C GLU A 117 -22.35 -3.95 4.03
N THR A 118 -21.19 -4.21 3.42
CA THR A 118 -20.54 -5.52 3.37
C THR A 118 -19.39 -5.60 4.36
N TYR A 119 -18.54 -4.57 4.39
CA TYR A 119 -17.31 -4.53 5.16
C TYR A 119 -17.49 -3.79 6.48
N ASN A 120 -16.94 -4.35 7.55
CA ASN A 120 -16.89 -3.70 8.86
C ASN A 120 -16.04 -2.43 8.83
N GLN A 121 -16.16 -1.62 9.89
CA GLN A 121 -15.34 -0.42 10.05
C GLN A 121 -13.84 -0.73 9.93
N ASP A 122 -13.09 0.19 9.34
CA ASP A 122 -11.62 0.16 9.19
C ASP A 122 -11.10 -0.95 8.25
N ILE A 123 -12.01 -1.55 7.47
CA ILE A 123 -11.69 -2.49 6.40
C ILE A 123 -11.74 -1.76 5.06
N ILE A 124 -10.76 -2.04 4.19
CA ILE A 124 -10.73 -1.51 2.83
C ILE A 124 -11.79 -2.23 2.00
N PHE A 125 -12.73 -1.49 1.44
CA PHE A 125 -13.78 -2.07 0.58
C PHE A 125 -13.55 -1.82 -0.91
N LYS A 126 -12.63 -0.91 -1.25
CA LYS A 126 -12.22 -0.63 -2.63
C LYS A 126 -10.81 -0.02 -2.64
N GLN A 127 -10.07 -0.29 -3.70
CA GLN A 127 -8.80 0.36 -4.01
C GLN A 127 -8.80 0.94 -5.41
N ASN A 128 -7.94 1.93 -5.66
CA ASN A 128 -7.67 2.46 -6.99
C ASN A 128 -6.22 2.96 -7.08
N PRO A 129 -5.38 2.45 -8.00
CA PRO A 129 -5.69 1.46 -9.05
C PRO A 129 -6.10 0.07 -8.54
N GLU A 130 -6.74 -0.71 -9.41
CA GLU A 130 -7.17 -2.08 -9.11
C GLU A 130 -5.97 -3.01 -8.90
N ALA A 131 -6.18 -4.09 -8.16
CA ALA A 131 -5.16 -5.12 -7.93
C ALA A 131 -4.65 -5.71 -9.26
N GLY A 132 -3.35 -6.02 -9.32
CA GLY A 132 -2.68 -6.50 -10.52
C GLY A 132 -2.35 -5.40 -11.55
N THR A 133 -2.78 -4.15 -11.33
CA THR A 133 -2.35 -3.04 -12.19
C THR A 133 -0.84 -2.86 -12.06
N VAL A 134 -0.12 -2.88 -13.18
CA VAL A 134 1.31 -2.55 -13.19
C VAL A 134 1.45 -1.05 -13.39
N LEU A 135 2.04 -0.40 -12.40
CA LEU A 135 2.37 1.02 -12.44
C LEU A 135 3.86 1.20 -12.71
N GLU A 136 4.20 2.27 -13.41
CA GLU A 136 5.56 2.59 -13.82
C GLU A 136 5.92 4.02 -13.37
N SER A 137 7.08 4.18 -12.72
CA SER A 137 7.68 5.47 -12.41
C SER A 137 8.61 5.87 -13.56
N LEU A 138 8.29 6.96 -14.26
CA LEU A 138 9.06 7.38 -15.44
C LEU A 138 10.16 8.39 -15.11
N SER A 139 9.99 9.11 -14.02
CA SER A 139 10.89 10.19 -13.58
C SER A 139 11.32 10.06 -12.12
N GLY A 140 11.07 8.90 -11.50
CA GLY A 140 11.44 8.64 -10.11
C GLY A 140 10.42 9.24 -9.14
N GLU A 141 9.24 9.60 -9.65
CA GLU A 141 8.11 10.00 -8.84
C GLU A 141 7.60 8.82 -8.00
N LYS A 142 7.13 9.15 -6.79
CA LYS A 142 6.35 8.21 -6.00
C LYS A 142 4.99 8.01 -6.66
N LEU A 143 4.55 6.76 -6.72
CA LEU A 143 3.21 6.42 -7.18
C LEU A 143 2.21 6.58 -6.05
N SER A 144 0.93 6.75 -6.40
CA SER A 144 -0.15 6.85 -5.42
C SER A 144 -1.16 5.70 -5.53
N ILE A 145 -1.80 5.40 -4.41
CA ILE A 145 -2.91 4.48 -4.28
C ILE A 145 -4.00 5.16 -3.45
N THR A 146 -5.24 5.13 -3.93
CA THR A 146 -6.40 5.57 -3.18
C THR A 146 -7.09 4.36 -2.55
N LEU A 147 -7.20 4.36 -1.22
CA LEU A 147 -7.86 3.32 -0.44
C LEU A 147 -9.21 3.85 0.08
N TYR A 148 -10.26 3.09 -0.19
CA TYR A 148 -11.61 3.37 0.30
C TYR A 148 -11.87 2.53 1.55
N ILE A 149 -12.08 3.20 2.68
CA ILE A 149 -12.09 2.61 4.01
C ILE A 149 -13.52 2.67 4.56
N SER A 150 -14.03 1.53 5.01
CA SER A 150 -15.40 1.41 5.49
C SER A 150 -15.56 2.12 6.84
N LYS A 151 -16.62 2.90 6.98
CA LYS A 151 -17.15 3.43 8.25
C LYS A 151 -18.10 2.43 8.93
N GLY A 152 -18.22 1.22 8.40
CA GLY A 152 -19.29 0.28 8.68
C GLY A 152 -20.62 0.67 8.02
N LYS A 153 -21.68 -0.01 8.44
CA LYS A 153 -23.04 0.26 7.94
C LYS A 153 -23.51 1.65 8.33
N LYS A 154 -24.29 2.27 7.45
CA LYS A 154 -24.91 3.56 7.77
C LYS A 154 -25.99 3.38 8.84
N THR A 155 -25.77 3.97 10.02
CA THR A 155 -26.73 3.91 11.13
C THR A 155 -27.53 5.21 11.30
N PHE A 156 -28.72 5.11 11.86
CA PHE A 156 -29.58 6.21 12.31
C PHE A 156 -30.21 5.89 13.68
N SER A 157 -30.82 6.88 14.32
CA SER A 157 -31.50 6.70 15.60
C SER A 157 -32.86 6.02 15.42
N MET A 158 -33.13 4.97 16.19
CA MET A 158 -34.39 4.25 16.19
C MET A 158 -35.56 5.20 16.50
N PRO A 159 -36.59 5.27 15.64
CA PRO A 159 -37.78 6.08 15.92
C PRO A 159 -38.51 5.56 17.16
N GLY A 160 -39.13 6.48 17.91
CA GLY A 160 -40.05 6.13 18.99
C GLY A 160 -41.43 5.83 18.43
N LEU A 161 -41.97 4.66 18.79
CA LEU A 161 -43.24 4.10 18.32
C LEU A 161 -44.24 3.91 19.45
N THR A 162 -43.80 4.01 20.71
CA THR A 162 -44.67 3.96 21.91
C THR A 162 -45.78 5.02 21.84
N GLY A 163 -47.00 4.61 22.17
CA GLY A 163 -48.21 5.44 22.15
C GLY A 163 -48.89 5.54 20.78
N LEU A 164 -48.26 5.07 19.70
CA LEU A 164 -48.88 4.96 18.39
C LEU A 164 -49.80 3.76 18.29
N ASP A 165 -50.72 3.79 17.34
CA ASP A 165 -51.40 2.59 16.87
C ASP A 165 -50.49 1.80 15.90
N LEU A 166 -50.89 0.56 15.64
CA LEU A 166 -50.11 -0.37 14.82
C LEU A 166 -49.92 0.15 13.38
N ASP A 167 -50.92 0.81 12.81
CA ASP A 167 -50.84 1.29 11.42
C ASP A 167 -49.90 2.48 11.30
N GLY A 168 -49.94 3.43 12.23
CA GLY A 168 -48.99 4.54 12.32
C GLY A 168 -47.56 4.06 12.51
N ALA A 169 -47.35 3.06 13.38
CA ALA A 169 -46.01 2.49 13.57
C ALA A 169 -45.48 1.77 12.33
N LYS A 170 -46.32 1.01 11.61
CA LYS A 170 -45.94 0.36 10.35
C LYS A 170 -45.46 1.36 9.30
N GLN A 171 -46.19 2.48 9.14
CA GLN A 171 -45.80 3.54 8.21
C GLN A 171 -44.43 4.13 8.57
N ILE A 172 -44.15 4.33 9.85
CA ILE A 172 -42.85 4.84 10.30
C ILE A 172 -41.76 3.79 10.02
N ILE A 173 -41.94 2.54 10.41
CA ILE A 173 -41.00 1.44 10.18
C ILE A 173 -40.63 1.36 8.69
N GLU A 174 -41.62 1.36 7.81
CA GLU A 174 -41.42 1.31 6.35
C GLU A 174 -40.68 2.54 5.83
N SER A 175 -41.02 3.75 6.30
CA SER A 175 -40.38 5.00 5.86
C SER A 175 -38.88 5.08 6.21
N PHE A 176 -38.46 4.39 7.27
CA PHE A 176 -37.05 4.28 7.66
C PHE A 176 -36.35 3.06 7.04
N GLY A 177 -37.06 2.24 6.27
CA GLY A 177 -36.54 1.01 5.69
C GLY A 177 -36.18 -0.04 6.75
N LEU A 178 -36.88 -0.03 7.89
CA LEU A 178 -36.80 -1.06 8.93
C LEU A 178 -37.74 -2.23 8.56
N ILE A 179 -37.55 -3.39 9.19
CA ILE A 179 -38.38 -4.58 8.93
C ILE A 179 -39.24 -4.84 10.16
N LEU A 180 -40.57 -4.84 10.01
CA LEU A 180 -41.46 -5.31 11.07
C LEU A 180 -41.37 -6.85 11.15
N ASP A 181 -40.83 -7.35 12.26
CA ASP A 181 -40.56 -8.78 12.45
C ASP A 181 -41.69 -9.49 13.19
N ASN A 182 -42.10 -8.95 14.35
CA ASN A 182 -43.14 -9.55 15.17
C ASN A 182 -44.03 -8.50 15.86
N ILE A 183 -45.27 -8.90 16.16
CA ILE A 183 -46.24 -8.11 16.92
C ILE A 183 -46.74 -8.98 18.07
N ILE A 184 -46.45 -8.56 19.28
CA ILE A 184 -46.77 -9.28 20.51
C ILE A 184 -47.86 -8.52 21.25
N TYR A 185 -48.97 -9.19 21.59
CA TYR A 185 -50.09 -8.57 22.30
C TYR A 185 -50.17 -9.04 23.75
N GLU A 186 -50.01 -8.11 24.70
CA GLU A 186 -49.93 -8.39 26.14
C GLU A 186 -50.78 -7.40 26.95
N PHE A 187 -51.20 -7.80 28.15
CA PHE A 187 -51.88 -6.88 29.08
C PHE A 187 -50.85 -5.90 29.63
N SER A 188 -51.15 -4.60 29.54
CA SER A 188 -50.24 -3.55 29.99
C SER A 188 -51.04 -2.34 30.51
N ASN A 189 -50.65 -1.84 31.68
CA ASN A 189 -51.23 -0.64 32.27
C ASN A 189 -50.52 0.65 31.81
N GLU A 190 -49.48 0.54 30.98
CA GLU A 190 -48.67 1.68 30.55
C GLU A 190 -49.31 2.47 29.41
N GLN A 191 -50.08 1.79 28.56
CA GLN A 191 -50.80 2.38 27.44
C GLN A 191 -52.20 1.79 27.29
N PRO A 192 -53.16 2.56 26.74
CA PRO A 192 -54.50 2.04 26.43
C PRO A 192 -54.45 0.84 25.49
N ALA A 193 -55.54 0.06 25.48
CA ALA A 193 -55.72 -1.01 24.51
C ALA A 193 -55.49 -0.53 23.06
N ASP A 194 -54.92 -1.40 22.24
CA ASP A 194 -54.55 -1.17 20.84
C ASP A 194 -53.44 -0.12 20.60
N LYS A 195 -52.76 0.34 21.65
CA LYS A 195 -51.56 1.19 21.56
C LYS A 195 -50.29 0.38 21.83
N ILE A 196 -49.21 0.77 21.15
CA ILE A 196 -47.88 0.21 21.38
C ILE A 196 -47.38 0.72 22.72
N PHE A 197 -47.06 -0.19 23.64
CA PHE A 197 -46.45 0.18 24.92
C PHE A 197 -44.93 0.00 24.91
N ASP A 198 -44.40 -0.92 24.11
CA ASP A 198 -42.95 -1.14 24.00
C ASP A 198 -42.51 -1.52 22.58
N GLN A 199 -41.22 -1.37 22.31
CA GLN A 199 -40.57 -1.72 21.04
C GLN A 199 -39.16 -2.27 21.27
N GLU A 200 -38.74 -3.15 20.37
CA GLU A 200 -37.35 -3.59 20.27
C GLU A 200 -36.89 -3.46 18.82
N PRO A 201 -35.79 -2.76 18.52
CA PRO A 201 -34.90 -2.02 19.42
C PRO A 201 -35.56 -0.81 20.10
N VAL A 202 -35.03 -0.43 21.27
CA VAL A 202 -35.54 0.71 22.06
C VAL A 202 -35.37 2.05 21.31
N PRO A 203 -36.22 3.06 21.58
CA PRO A 203 -36.11 4.37 20.96
C PRO A 203 -34.70 4.97 21.12
N TYR A 204 -34.26 5.71 20.10
CA TYR A 204 -32.95 6.40 20.03
C TYR A 204 -31.70 5.51 20.00
N SER A 205 -31.84 4.18 20.09
CA SER A 205 -30.73 3.25 19.83
C SER A 205 -30.23 3.37 18.38
N LYS A 206 -28.95 3.02 18.13
CA LYS A 206 -28.41 3.03 16.76
C LYS A 206 -28.87 1.80 16.00
N VAL A 207 -29.59 2.01 14.90
CA VAL A 207 -30.06 0.96 13.99
C VAL A 207 -29.61 1.27 12.57
N SER A 208 -29.59 0.25 11.71
CA SER A 208 -29.32 0.41 10.28
C SER A 208 -30.56 0.07 9.46
N LYS A 209 -30.53 0.32 8.14
CA LYS A 209 -31.60 -0.18 7.27
C LYS A 209 -31.72 -1.69 7.40
N SER A 210 -32.93 -2.21 7.24
CA SER A 210 -33.26 -3.63 7.40
C SER A 210 -33.10 -4.18 8.82
N THR A 211 -32.93 -3.32 9.84
CA THR A 211 -33.00 -3.78 11.23
C THR A 211 -34.41 -4.23 11.54
N SER A 212 -34.54 -5.43 12.11
CA SER A 212 -35.81 -6.00 12.55
C SER A 212 -36.37 -5.27 13.76
N VAL A 213 -37.68 -5.06 13.78
CA VAL A 213 -38.43 -4.36 14.84
C VAL A 213 -39.55 -5.26 15.35
N ILE A 214 -39.60 -5.43 16.66
CA ILE A 214 -40.67 -6.11 17.39
C ILE A 214 -41.52 -5.03 18.09
N LEU A 215 -42.84 -5.14 17.96
CA LEU A 215 -43.80 -4.23 18.61
C LEU A 215 -44.60 -4.96 19.68
N TYR A 216 -44.74 -4.33 20.83
CA TYR A 216 -45.58 -4.83 21.92
C TYR A 216 -46.82 -3.95 22.06
N VAL A 217 -48.01 -4.54 21.84
CA VAL A 217 -49.30 -3.85 21.80
C VAL A 217 -50.14 -4.21 23.02
N SER A 218 -50.70 -3.19 23.67
CA SER A 218 -51.49 -3.35 24.90
C SER A 218 -52.86 -3.95 24.60
N LYS A 219 -53.26 -4.93 25.42
CA LYS A 219 -54.63 -5.47 25.49
C LYS A 219 -55.52 -4.70 26.47
N GLY A 220 -55.00 -3.64 27.10
CA GLY A 220 -55.63 -2.88 28.18
C GLY A 220 -55.31 -3.40 29.57
#